data_AF-A0A945BI74-F1
#
_entry.id   AF-A0A945BI74-F1
#
_cell.length_a   1.000
_cell.length_b   1.000
_cell.length_c   1.000
_cell.angle_alpha   90.00
_cell.angle_beta   90.00
_cell.angle_gamma   90.00
#
_symmetry.space_group_name_H-M   'P 1'
#
loop_
_entity.id
_entity.type
_entity.pdbx_description
1 polymer ?
#
loop_
_entity_poly.entity_id
_entity_poly.type
_entity_poly.pdbx_seq_one_letter_code
_entity_poly.pdbx_strand_id
1 'polypeptide(L)'
;MSERLGHVQYFHGNPALGHHAWAKLIDRQVTRAYAWTGETTWSQGKPTLAEEKTGMRCFDYLEDGEDGSYQQWETVGANVDRLPMLASIWRVDPVVLEDPAMRMKPGWVGRLAKCHR
;
A
#
# COMPACT_ATOMS: atom_id res chain seq x y z
N MET A 1 16.23 -22.92 2.11
CA MET A 1 14.87 -22.38 2.34
C MET A 1 14.86 -20.95 1.81
N SER A 2 14.21 -20.70 0.68
CA SER A 2 14.07 -19.34 0.13
C SER A 2 12.71 -19.26 -0.55
N GLU A 3 11.69 -18.91 0.24
CA GLU A 3 10.38 -18.57 -0.31
C GLU A 3 10.56 -17.27 -1.13
N ARG A 4 10.28 -17.34 -2.44
CA ARG A 4 10.18 -16.16 -3.31
C ARG A 4 9.00 -15.33 -2.80
N LEU A 5 9.25 -14.27 -2.04
CA LEU A 5 8.26 -13.22 -1.75
C LEU A 5 7.86 -12.57 -3.08
N GLY A 6 6.84 -13.13 -3.74
CA GLY A 6 6.38 -12.70 -5.06
C GLY A 6 5.67 -11.36 -5.01
N HIS A 7 4.83 -11.13 -4.00
CA HIS A 7 4.10 -9.88 -3.78
C HIS A 7 3.92 -9.64 -2.28
N VAL A 8 4.34 -8.46 -1.79
CA VAL A 8 4.17 -8.06 -0.40
C VAL A 8 3.46 -6.71 -0.37
N GLN A 9 2.46 -6.59 0.49
CA GLN A 9 1.78 -5.34 0.76
C GLN A 9 1.81 -5.11 2.27
N TYR A 10 2.11 -3.88 2.66
CA TYR A 10 2.15 -3.43 4.04
C TYR A 10 1.27 -2.19 4.17
N PHE A 11 0.53 -2.10 5.27
CA PHE A 11 -0.31 -0.97 5.62
C PHE A 11 -0.25 -0.77 7.13
N HIS A 12 -0.14 0.48 7.56
CA HIS A 12 -0.16 0.88 8.96
C HIS A 12 -0.85 2.23 9.11
N GLY A 13 -1.65 2.38 10.16
CA GLY A 13 -2.32 3.63 10.51
C GLY A 13 -2.50 3.73 12.02
N ASN A 14 -2.15 4.88 12.58
CA ASN A 14 -2.36 5.24 13.98
C ASN A 14 -3.13 6.57 14.02
N PRO A 15 -4.45 6.55 14.23
CA PRO A 15 -5.28 7.76 14.26
C PRO A 15 -4.88 8.75 15.35
N ALA A 16 -4.37 8.28 16.50
CA ALA A 16 -4.04 9.15 17.63
C ALA A 16 -2.86 10.08 17.34
N LEU A 17 -1.90 9.63 16.52
CA LEU A 17 -0.72 10.40 16.12
C LEU A 17 -0.77 10.84 14.65
N GLY A 18 -1.79 10.39 13.90
CA GLY A 18 -1.82 10.56 12.45
C GLY A 18 -0.74 9.78 11.69
N HIS A 19 0.06 8.93 12.35
CA HIS A 19 1.11 8.18 11.68
C HIS A 19 0.51 7.15 10.73
N HIS A 20 0.98 7.12 9.50
CA HIS A 20 0.48 6.17 8.51
C HIS A 20 1.56 5.79 7.51
N ALA A 21 1.46 4.56 7.00
CA ALA A 21 2.38 4.06 6.01
C ALA A 21 1.72 2.99 5.15
N TRP A 22 2.17 2.89 3.91
CA TRP A 22 1.84 1.77 3.03
C TRP A 22 3.00 1.48 2.09
N ALA A 23 3.21 0.21 1.78
CA ALA A 23 4.24 -0.21 0.84
C ALA A 23 3.79 -1.43 0.04
N LYS A 24 4.18 -1.46 -1.23
CA LYS A 24 3.98 -2.56 -2.16
C LYS A 24 5.32 -2.95 -2.76
N LEU A 25 5.64 -4.23 -2.63
CA LEU A 25 6.83 -4.84 -3.17
C LEU A 25 6.42 -5.98 -4.11
N ILE A 26 7.07 -6.05 -5.27
CA ILE A 26 6.88 -7.10 -6.28
C ILE A 26 8.26 -7.67 -6.61
N ASP A 27 8.42 -9.00 -6.54
CA ASP A 27 9.70 -9.68 -6.79
C ASP A 27 10.90 -9.01 -6.07
N ARG A 28 10.69 -8.60 -4.80
CA ARG A 28 11.66 -7.91 -3.92
C ARG A 28 12.02 -6.47 -4.31
N GLN A 29 11.35 -5.88 -5.30
CA GLN A 29 11.50 -4.47 -5.65
C GLN A 29 10.35 -3.67 -5.08
N VAL A 30 10.66 -2.51 -4.50
CA VAL A 30 9.65 -1.55 -4.03
C VAL A 30 9.03 -0.89 -5.25
N THR A 31 7.76 -1.19 -5.51
CA THR A 31 7.01 -0.55 -6.60
C THR A 31 6.40 0.77 -6.17
N ARG A 32 5.96 0.84 -4.90
CA ARG A 32 5.47 2.05 -4.25
C ARG A 32 5.64 1.92 -2.74
N ALA A 33 6.17 2.94 -2.08
CA ALA A 33 6.18 3.04 -0.63
C ALA A 33 5.95 4.49 -0.21
N TYR A 34 5.22 4.66 0.88
CA TYR A 34 5.00 5.94 1.53
C TYR A 34 4.89 5.74 3.05
N ALA A 35 5.49 6.64 3.82
CA ALA A 35 5.42 6.66 5.29
C ALA A 35 5.46 8.10 5.81
N TRP A 36 4.55 8.38 6.73
CA TRP A 36 4.38 9.65 7.42
C TRP A 36 4.36 9.45 8.93
N THR A 37 5.24 10.18 9.63
CA THR A 37 5.35 10.14 11.10
C THR A 37 5.53 11.55 11.67
N GLY A 38 4.72 12.51 11.20
CA GLY A 38 4.90 13.95 11.45
C GLY A 38 5.65 14.65 10.31
N GLU A 39 6.45 13.89 9.57
CA GLU A 39 7.08 14.27 8.31
C GLU A 39 7.12 13.05 7.37
N THR A 40 7.41 13.29 6.08
CA THR A 40 7.61 12.23 5.09
C THR A 40 8.93 11.52 5.35
N THR A 41 8.89 10.34 5.96
CA THR A 41 10.07 9.51 6.27
C THR A 41 10.44 8.57 5.14
N TRP A 42 9.47 8.21 4.30
CA TRP A 42 9.71 7.41 3.11
C TRP A 42 8.68 7.76 2.03
N SER A 43 9.15 8.03 0.82
CA SER A 43 8.36 8.18 -0.40
C SER A 43 9.19 7.64 -1.56
N GLN A 44 8.75 6.54 -2.16
CA GLN A 44 9.45 5.87 -3.24
C GLN A 44 8.47 5.31 -4.27
N GLY A 45 8.81 5.44 -5.54
CA GLY A 45 7.93 5.06 -6.65
C GLY A 45 6.86 6.11 -6.95
N LYS A 46 6.24 6.00 -8.11
CA LYS A 46 5.24 6.98 -8.57
C LYS A 46 3.92 6.81 -7.80
N PRO A 47 3.18 7.90 -7.51
CA PRO A 47 1.81 7.80 -7.04
C PRO A 47 1.00 6.86 -7.93
N THR A 48 0.20 6.03 -7.30
CA THR A 48 -0.63 5.00 -7.93
C THR A 48 -2.03 5.55 -8.15
N LEU A 49 -2.69 5.05 -9.21
CA LEU A 49 -4.09 5.39 -9.47
C LEU A 49 -5.01 5.07 -8.28
N ALA A 50 -4.63 4.11 -7.42
CA ALA A 50 -5.37 3.79 -6.21
C ALA A 50 -5.26 4.89 -5.15
N GLU A 51 -4.08 5.50 -4.97
CA GLU A 51 -3.89 6.66 -4.10
C GLU A 51 -4.71 7.84 -4.63
N GLU A 52 -4.70 8.10 -5.94
CA GLU A 52 -5.51 9.14 -6.57
C GLU A 52 -7.02 8.91 -6.38
N LYS A 53 -7.51 7.70 -6.67
CA LYS A 53 -8.93 7.32 -6.52
C LYS A 53 -9.41 7.39 -5.08
N THR A 54 -8.55 7.09 -4.13
CA THR A 54 -8.87 7.20 -2.71
C THR A 54 -8.71 8.62 -2.18
N GLY A 55 -8.14 9.53 -2.97
CA GLY A 55 -7.82 10.89 -2.52
C GLY A 55 -6.74 10.92 -1.46
N MET A 56 -5.85 9.91 -1.44
CA MET A 56 -4.69 9.90 -0.54
C MET A 56 -3.75 11.04 -0.92
N ARG A 57 -3.27 11.78 0.08
CA ARG A 57 -2.25 12.81 -0.12
C ARG A 57 -0.91 12.29 0.32
N CYS A 58 0.10 12.38 -0.53
CA CYS A 58 1.48 12.11 -0.17
C CYS A 58 2.19 13.45 -0.12
N PHE A 59 2.69 13.83 1.05
CA PHE A 59 3.50 15.04 1.17
C PHE A 59 4.90 14.76 0.62
N ASP A 60 5.54 15.77 0.05
CA ASP A 60 6.92 15.68 -0.40
C ASP A 60 7.89 15.70 0.79
N TYR A 61 9.14 15.31 0.53
CA TYR A 61 10.19 15.42 1.55
C TYR A 61 10.44 16.89 1.88
N LEU A 62 10.55 17.20 3.17
CA LEU A 62 10.77 18.56 3.66
C LEU A 62 9.70 19.55 3.20
N GLU A 63 8.51 19.07 2.85
CA GLU A 63 7.37 19.94 2.61
C GLU A 63 7.02 20.62 3.94
N ASP A 64 7.46 21.87 4.08
CA ASP A 64 7.08 22.82 5.14
C ASP A 64 5.58 23.12 5.02
N GLY A 65 4.75 22.14 5.34
CA GLY A 65 3.38 22.43 5.70
C GLY A 65 3.45 22.99 7.11
N GLU A 66 3.57 24.32 7.25
CA GLU A 66 3.64 25.07 8.52
C GLU A 66 3.35 24.15 9.71
N ASP A 67 4.41 23.64 10.35
CA ASP A 67 4.31 22.56 11.34
C ASP A 67 3.11 22.77 12.27
N GLY A 68 2.06 21.97 12.10
CA GLY A 68 0.83 22.07 12.90
C GLY A 68 -0.32 22.89 12.32
N SER A 69 -0.33 23.22 11.03
CA SER A 69 -1.50 23.84 10.40
C SER A 69 -2.75 22.94 10.51
N TYR A 70 -3.91 23.54 10.78
CA TYR A 70 -5.17 22.82 10.93
C TYR A 70 -5.50 21.95 9.69
N GLN A 71 -5.13 22.42 8.51
CA GLN A 71 -5.42 21.72 7.25
C GLN A 71 -4.55 20.47 7.05
N GLN A 72 -3.32 20.48 7.58
CA GLN A 72 -2.42 19.33 7.49
C GLN A 72 -2.94 18.19 8.36
N TRP A 73 -3.39 18.45 9.59
CA TRP A 73 -3.92 17.38 10.44
C TRP A 73 -5.20 16.78 9.85
N GLU A 74 -6.09 17.58 9.24
CA GLU A 74 -7.30 17.05 8.60
C GLU A 74 -6.94 16.12 7.44
N THR A 75 -5.93 16.49 6.66
CA THR A 75 -5.41 15.66 5.57
C THR A 75 -4.82 14.36 6.11
N VAL A 76 -3.98 14.45 7.16
CA VAL A 76 -3.34 13.29 7.78
C VAL A 76 -4.38 12.33 8.38
N GLY A 77 -5.40 12.87 9.05
CA GLY A 77 -6.53 12.10 9.56
C GLY A 77 -7.30 11.41 8.43
N ALA A 78 -7.59 12.13 7.35
CA ALA A 78 -8.25 11.56 6.18
C ALA A 78 -7.44 10.42 5.55
N ASN A 79 -6.11 10.53 5.49
CA ASN A 79 -5.26 9.44 5.01
C ASN A 79 -5.38 8.18 5.88
N VAL A 80 -5.37 8.34 7.21
CA VAL A 80 -5.53 7.21 8.14
C VAL A 80 -6.90 6.55 7.94
N ASP A 81 -7.96 7.34 7.82
CA ASP A 81 -9.33 6.85 7.63
C ASP A 81 -9.53 6.13 6.29
N ARG A 82 -8.83 6.57 5.25
CA ARG A 82 -8.90 6.00 3.89
C ARG A 82 -7.99 4.79 3.70
N LEU A 83 -7.11 4.50 4.66
CA LEU A 83 -6.14 3.41 4.58
C LEU A 83 -6.78 2.04 4.28
N PRO A 84 -7.92 1.65 4.90
CA PRO A 84 -8.62 0.41 4.56
C PRO A 84 -9.13 0.37 3.12
N MET A 85 -9.54 1.52 2.56
CA MET A 85 -10.00 1.62 1.18
C MET A 85 -8.84 1.46 0.20
N LEU A 86 -7.69 2.10 0.47
CA LEU A 86 -6.47 1.90 -0.30
C LEU A 86 -6.05 0.42 -0.30
N ALA A 87 -6.04 -0.20 0.88
CA ALA A 87 -5.73 -1.63 1.01
C ALA A 87 -6.69 -2.50 0.20
N SER A 88 -7.97 -2.13 0.12
CA SER A 88 -8.98 -2.86 -0.66
C SER A 88 -8.75 -2.77 -2.16
N ILE A 89 -8.31 -1.61 -2.68
CA ILE A 89 -7.96 -1.45 -4.11
C ILE A 89 -6.64 -2.15 -4.45
N TRP A 90 -5.68 -2.13 -3.53
CA TRP A 90 -4.38 -2.77 -3.74
C TRP A 90 -4.44 -4.29 -3.63
N ARG A 91 -5.42 -4.85 -2.90
CA ARG A 91 -5.66 -6.29 -2.85
C ARG A 91 -5.82 -6.82 -4.26
N VAL A 92 -4.89 -7.70 -4.61
CA VAL A 92 -4.84 -8.36 -5.91
C VAL A 92 -6.03 -9.30 -6.02
N ASP A 93 -6.81 -9.17 -7.10
CA ASP A 93 -7.76 -10.19 -7.52
C ASP A 93 -6.98 -11.38 -8.10
N PRO A 94 -7.09 -12.59 -7.52
CA PRO A 94 -6.39 -13.78 -8.02
C PRO A 94 -6.79 -14.17 -9.45
N VAL A 95 -7.87 -13.61 -10.01
CA VAL A 95 -8.30 -13.87 -11.40
C VAL A 95 -7.47 -13.06 -12.41
N VAL A 96 -6.95 -11.89 -12.04
CA VAL A 96 -6.08 -11.07 -12.94
C VAL A 96 -4.65 -11.64 -13.02
N LEU A 97 -4.29 -12.54 -12.10
CA LEU A 97 -3.03 -13.31 -12.11
C LEU A 97 -2.98 -14.40 -13.19
N GLU A 98 -4.05 -14.59 -13.97
CA GLU A 98 -4.07 -15.50 -15.13
C GLU A 98 -3.34 -14.94 -16.37
N ASP A 99 -2.37 -14.04 -16.20
CA ASP A 99 -1.43 -13.72 -17.29
C ASP A 99 -0.52 -14.95 -17.55
N PRO A 100 -0.57 -15.57 -18.74
CA PRO A 100 0.25 -16.73 -19.08
C PRO A 100 1.76 -16.49 -18.91
N ALA A 101 2.21 -15.23 -18.95
CA ALA A 101 3.61 -14.88 -18.73
C ALA A 101 4.07 -15.11 -17.27
N MET A 102 3.16 -15.08 -16.29
CA MET A 102 3.46 -15.40 -14.88
C MET A 102 3.35 -16.90 -14.55
N ARG A 103 2.71 -17.70 -15.42
CA ARG A 103 2.40 -19.12 -15.17
C ARG A 103 3.61 -20.07 -15.33
N MET A 104 4.75 -19.57 -15.79
CA MET A 104 5.96 -20.35 -16.08
C MET A 104 6.96 -20.43 -14.90
N LYS A 105 6.49 -20.59 -13.66
CA LYS A 105 7.34 -21.06 -12.56
C LYS A 105 6.58 -22.08 -11.69
N PRO A 106 7.04 -23.35 -11.64
CA PRO A 106 6.36 -24.38 -10.85
C PRO A 106 6.57 -24.08 -9.38
N GLY A 107 5.47 -23.83 -8.65
CA GLY A 107 5.52 -23.57 -7.22
C GLY A 107 4.42 -22.64 -6.74
N TRP A 108 3.16 -23.04 -6.91
CA TRP A 108 2.04 -22.41 -6.22
C TRP A 108 1.30 -23.50 -5.43
N VAL A 109 1.36 -23.41 -4.09
CA VAL A 109 0.52 -24.18 -3.18
C VAL A 109 -0.49 -23.21 -2.58
N GLY A 110 -1.76 -23.41 -2.92
CA GLY A 110 -2.92 -22.79 -2.29
C GLY A 110 -3.95 -23.89 -2.10
N ARG A 111 -4.37 -24.15 -0.86
CA ARG A 111 -5.37 -25.18 -0.58
C ARG A 111 -6.73 -24.64 -1.02
N LEU A 112 -7.20 -25.04 -2.20
CA LEU A 112 -8.60 -24.81 -2.60
C LEU A 112 -9.49 -25.60 -1.63
N ALA A 113 -10.22 -24.90 -0.78
CA ALA A 113 -11.29 -25.51 0.00
C ALA A 113 -12.39 -25.92 -0.99
N LYS A 114 -12.55 -27.22 -1.22
CA LYS A 114 -13.68 -27.77 -1.96
C LYS A 114 -14.93 -27.60 -1.08
N CYS A 115 -15.82 -26.69 -1.44
CA CYS A 115 -17.20 -26.73 -0.95
C CYS A 115 -17.92 -27.84 -1.73
N HIS A 116 -18.31 -28.91 -1.06
CA HIS A 116 -19.33 -29.82 -1.54
C HIS A 116 -20.70 -29.23 -1.22
N ARG A 117 -21.55 -29.09 -2.23
CA ARG A 117 -22.94 -29.52 -2.14
C ARG A 117 -23.47 -29.88 -3.52
#